data_AF-A0A1E5ILF8-F1
#
_entry.id   AF-A0A1E5ILF8-F1
#
_cell.length_a   1.000
_cell.length_b   1.000
_cell.length_c   1.000
_cell.angle_alpha   90.00
_cell.angle_beta   90.00
_cell.angle_gamma   90.00
#
_symmetry.space_group_name_H-M   'P 1'
#
loop_
_entity.id
_entity.type
_entity.pdbx_description
1 polymer ?
#
loop_
_entity_poly.entity_id
_entity_poly.type
_entity_poly.pdbx_seq_one_letter_code
_entity_poly.pdbx_strand_id
1 'polypeptide(L)'
;MKTNEWIPRIDVPTKDILFYYRKRKEDNTYLSTYADVAPKIINDQGYKSINNSISTYCWGPEQIEKTSKGEKAGLSPSFWILVRLNIHLTVQVILKNTI
;
A
#
# COMPACT_ATOMS: atom_id res chain seq x y z
N MET A 1 15.46 22.39 7.75
CA MET A 1 14.37 21.39 7.62
C MET A 1 13.96 21.36 6.13
N LYS A 2 14.19 20.27 5.38
CA LYS A 2 13.81 20.21 3.95
C LYS A 2 12.30 19.97 3.83
N THR A 3 11.57 20.98 3.36
CA THR A 3 10.09 21.02 3.39
C THR A 3 9.40 20.42 2.17
N ASN A 4 10.11 20.11 1.08
CA ASN A 4 9.51 19.71 -0.21
C ASN A 4 9.74 18.25 -0.62
N GLU A 5 10.26 17.40 0.27
CA GLU A 5 10.55 16.01 -0.08
C GLU A 5 9.32 15.11 0.11
N TRP A 6 9.06 14.26 -0.88
CA TRP A 6 7.98 13.28 -0.81
C TRP A 6 8.20 12.37 0.41
N ILE A 7 7.12 12.13 1.15
CA ILE A 7 7.13 11.23 2.30
C ILE A 7 6.56 9.88 1.82
N PRO A 8 7.39 8.82 1.74
CA PRO A 8 6.93 7.48 1.42
C PRO A 8 5.73 7.08 2.26
N ARG A 9 4.67 6.69 1.55
CA ARG A 9 3.39 6.30 2.11
C ARG A 9 2.78 5.19 1.27
N ILE A 10 2.25 4.18 1.93
CA ILE A 10 1.44 3.14 1.31
C ILE A 10 0.03 3.31 1.85
N ASP A 11 -0.92 3.49 0.93
CA ASP A 11 -2.34 3.71 1.21
C ASP A 11 -3.13 2.43 0.90
N VAL A 12 -4.02 2.03 1.80
CA VAL A 12 -4.88 0.85 1.64
C VAL A 12 -6.34 1.26 1.85
N PRO A 13 -7.13 1.35 0.75
CA PRO A 13 -8.56 1.52 0.84
C PRO A 13 -9.23 0.19 1.19
N THR A 14 -10.14 0.25 2.16
CA THR A 14 -11.07 -0.82 2.53
C THR A 14 -12.48 -0.45 2.04
N LYS A 15 -13.50 -1.24 2.39
CA LYS A 15 -14.89 -0.95 2.04
C LYS A 15 -15.34 0.42 2.55
N ASP A 16 -14.94 0.74 3.79
CA ASP A 16 -15.50 1.86 4.56
C ASP A 16 -14.47 2.96 4.85
N ILE A 17 -13.19 2.61 4.97
CA ILE A 17 -12.12 3.54 5.34
C ILE A 17 -10.92 3.46 4.41
N LEU A 18 -10.12 4.52 4.38
CA LEU A 18 -8.77 4.54 3.82
C LEU A 18 -7.79 4.68 4.98
N PHE A 19 -6.87 3.74 5.15
CA PHE A 19 -5.77 3.88 6.10
C PHE A 19 -4.42 3.89 5.38
N TYR A 20 -3.39 4.38 6.06
CA TYR A 20 -2.05 4.45 5.49
C TYR A 20 -0.97 4.39 6.58
N TYR A 21 0.20 3.89 6.20
CA TYR A 21 1.43 4.09 6.96
C TYR A 21 2.40 4.94 6.13
N ARG A 22 3.12 5.83 6.80
CA ARG A 22 4.14 6.69 6.18
C ARG A 22 5.41 6.74 7.03
N LYS A 23 6.56 6.91 6.39
CA LYS A 23 7.85 7.15 7.04
C LYS A 23 8.59 8.24 6.28
N ARG A 24 9.15 9.21 7.00
CA ARG A 24 10.00 10.24 6.38
C ARG A 24 11.33 9.60 6.00
N LYS A 25 11.84 9.96 4.83
CA LYS A 25 13.17 9.58 4.40
C LYS A 25 14.19 10.35 5.24
N GLU A 26 14.95 9.64 6.07
CA GLU A 26 16.12 10.18 6.77
C GLU A 26 17.32 10.00 5.83
N ASP A 27 18.26 9.10 6.13
CA ASP A 27 19.41 8.78 5.28
C ASP A 27 19.14 7.65 4.26
N ASN A 28 17.92 7.12 4.27
CA ASN A 28 17.52 5.97 3.48
C ASN A 28 17.16 6.34 2.03
N THR A 29 17.11 5.34 1.16
CA THR A 29 16.51 5.49 -0.18
C THR A 29 14.98 5.43 -0.11
N TYR A 30 14.29 5.90 -1.15
CA TYR A 30 12.86 5.67 -1.27
C TYR A 30 12.51 4.18 -1.17
N LEU A 31 13.32 3.31 -1.81
CA LEU A 31 13.14 1.86 -1.76
C LEU A 31 13.12 1.33 -0.32
N SER A 32 14.19 1.60 0.43
CA SER A 32 14.34 1.11 1.81
C SER A 32 13.27 1.70 2.72
N THR A 33 12.88 2.96 2.49
CA THR A 33 11.79 3.56 3.25
C THR A 33 10.44 2.88 2.98
N TYR A 34 10.15 2.50 1.73
CA TYR A 34 8.95 1.72 1.41
C TYR A 34 9.01 0.29 1.97
N ALA A 35 10.20 -0.35 1.95
CA ALA A 35 10.44 -1.64 2.58
C ALA A 35 10.26 -1.61 4.11
N ASP A 36 10.48 -0.45 4.76
CA ASP A 36 10.19 -0.26 6.18
C ASP A 36 8.69 -0.03 6.46
N VAL A 37 7.94 0.48 5.48
CA VAL A 37 6.51 0.82 5.62
C VAL A 37 5.62 -0.38 5.31
N ALA A 38 5.94 -1.16 4.28
CA ALA A 38 5.13 -2.29 3.83
C ALA A 38 4.88 -3.37 4.90
N PRO A 39 5.84 -3.75 5.77
CA PRO A 39 5.60 -4.68 6.87
C PRO A 39 4.53 -4.19 7.85
N LYS A 40 4.39 -2.87 8.05
CA LYS A 40 3.34 -2.32 8.92
C LYS A 40 1.97 -2.50 8.29
N ILE A 41 1.87 -2.36 6.97
CA ILE A 41 0.64 -2.57 6.21
C ILE A 41 0.22 -4.04 6.31
N ILE A 42 1.09 -5.01 5.98
CA ILE A 42 0.70 -6.42 5.95
C ILE A 42 0.29 -6.97 7.33
N ASN A 43 0.79 -6.36 8.40
CA ASN A 43 0.48 -6.76 9.77
C ASN A 43 -0.79 -6.10 10.31
N ASP A 44 -1.28 -5.06 9.65
CA ASP A 44 -2.51 -4.34 10.01
C ASP A 44 -3.75 -5.23 9.84
N GLN A 45 -4.66 -5.18 10.82
CA GLN A 45 -5.89 -5.98 10.76
C GLN A 45 -6.84 -5.53 9.64
N GLY A 46 -6.86 -4.23 9.33
CA GLY A 46 -7.63 -3.69 8.22
C GLY A 46 -7.10 -4.13 6.85
N TYR A 47 -5.79 -4.40 6.74
CA TYR A 47 -5.22 -5.03 5.55
C TYR A 47 -5.63 -6.50 5.46
N LYS A 48 -5.43 -7.26 6.54
CA LYS A 48 -5.74 -8.71 6.57
C LYS A 48 -7.22 -8.99 6.30
N SER A 49 -8.12 -8.15 6.79
CA SER A 49 -9.56 -8.31 6.60
C SER A 49 -10.00 -8.19 5.13
N ILE A 50 -9.33 -7.36 4.34
CA ILE A 50 -9.65 -7.22 2.91
C ILE A 50 -8.80 -8.10 2.01
N ASN A 51 -7.55 -8.38 2.38
CA ASN A 51 -6.57 -9.04 1.50
C ASN A 51 -7.07 -10.42 1.06
N ASN A 52 -7.63 -11.20 1.99
CA ASN A 52 -8.19 -12.52 1.69
C ASN A 52 -9.29 -12.51 0.62
N SER A 53 -10.02 -11.39 0.48
CA SER A 53 -11.13 -11.27 -0.45
C SER A 53 -10.73 -10.66 -1.80
N ILE A 54 -9.63 -9.91 -1.86
CA ILE A 54 -9.24 -9.18 -3.08
C ILE A 54 -7.96 -9.71 -3.73
N SER A 55 -7.12 -10.46 -3.01
CA SER A 55 -5.77 -10.84 -3.46
C SER A 55 -5.74 -11.59 -4.80
N THR A 56 -6.72 -12.43 -5.08
CA THR A 56 -6.85 -13.16 -6.35
C THR A 56 -7.13 -12.24 -7.55
N TYR A 57 -7.65 -11.04 -7.31
CA TYR A 57 -8.15 -10.11 -8.34
C TYR A 57 -7.44 -8.75 -8.33
N CYS A 58 -6.53 -8.54 -7.39
CA CYS A 58 -5.91 -7.25 -7.14
C CYS A 58 -4.40 -7.38 -7.19
N TRP A 59 -3.78 -6.58 -8.05
CA TRP A 59 -2.32 -6.51 -8.18
C TRP A 59 -1.69 -5.72 -7.01
N GLY A 60 -2.41 -4.75 -6.45
CA GLY A 60 -1.90 -3.87 -5.40
C GLY A 60 -1.37 -4.60 -4.14
N PRO A 61 -2.10 -5.55 -3.55
CA PRO A 61 -1.63 -6.32 -2.40
C PRO A 61 -0.35 -7.11 -2.69
N GLU A 62 -0.24 -7.69 -3.88
CA GLU A 62 0.99 -8.38 -4.32
C GLU A 62 2.20 -7.44 -4.28
N GLN A 63 2.03 -6.18 -4.69
CA GLN A 63 3.13 -5.20 -4.65
C GLN A 63 3.52 -4.80 -3.23
N ILE A 64 2.55 -4.72 -2.33
CA ILE A 64 2.80 -4.47 -0.90
C ILE A 64 3.56 -5.65 -0.28
N GLU A 65 3.17 -6.88 -0.60
CA GLU A 65 3.84 -8.10 -0.11
C GLU A 65 5.25 -8.28 -0.68
N LYS A 66 5.47 -7.98 -1.96
CA LYS A 66 6.82 -7.95 -2.55
C LYS A 66 7.69 -6.93 -1.83
N THR A 67 7.17 -5.73 -1.62
CA THR A 67 7.91 -4.65 -0.93
C THR A 67 8.22 -5.00 0.52
N SER A 68 7.30 -5.67 1.23
CA SER A 68 7.53 -6.08 2.62
C SER A 68 8.62 -7.15 2.77
N LYS A 69 8.87 -7.92 1.71
CA LYS A 69 9.97 -8.89 1.60
C LYS A 69 11.29 -8.25 1.13
N GLY A 70 11.30 -6.93 0.89
CA GLY A 70 12.47 -6.21 0.36
C GLY A 70 12.65 -6.34 -1.16
N GLU A 71 11.67 -6.91 -1.88
CA GLU A 71 11.69 -6.96 -3.33
C GLU A 71 11.34 -5.58 -3.92
N LYS A 72 11.87 -5.28 -5.10
CA LYS A 72 11.64 -3.99 -5.77
C LYS A 72 10.29 -3.98 -6.49
N ALA A 73 9.24 -3.55 -5.81
CA ALA A 73 7.93 -3.31 -6.44
C ALA A 73 7.85 -1.93 -7.14
N GLY A 74 8.33 -0.84 -6.49
CA GLY A 74 8.40 0.48 -7.12
C GLY A 74 8.93 1.61 -6.23
N LEU A 75 9.62 2.59 -6.83
CA LEU A 75 10.36 3.66 -6.13
C LEU A 75 9.66 5.02 -6.13
N SER A 76 8.71 5.22 -7.04
CA SER A 76 8.15 6.54 -7.31
C SER A 76 6.83 6.76 -6.56
N PRO A 77 6.50 8.02 -6.21
CA PRO A 77 5.17 8.37 -5.71
C PRO A 77 4.04 7.87 -6.62
N SER A 78 4.21 8.02 -7.94
CA SER A 78 3.23 7.61 -8.94
C SER A 78 2.93 6.11 -8.91
N PHE A 79 3.94 5.27 -8.67
CA PHE A 79 3.73 3.83 -8.52
C PHE A 79 2.77 3.53 -7.36
N TRP A 80 2.98 4.15 -6.21
CA TRP A 80 2.13 3.92 -5.03
C TRP A 80 0.73 4.53 -5.15
N ILE A 81 0.59 5.58 -5.98
CA ILE A 81 -0.72 6.09 -6.39
C ILE A 81 -1.48 5.05 -7.23
N LEU A 82 -0.80 4.36 -8.15
CA LEU A 82 -1.40 3.29 -8.97
C LEU A 82 -1.77 2.07 -8.13
N VAL A 83 -0.91 1.66 -7.18
CA VAL A 83 -1.22 0.59 -6.23
C VAL A 83 -2.49 0.91 -5.44
N ARG A 84 -2.58 2.12 -4.88
CA ARG A 84 -3.78 2.58 -4.16
C ARG A 84 -5.02 2.55 -5.05
N LEU A 85 -4.92 3.07 -6.27
CA LEU A 85 -6.05 3.13 -7.20
C LEU A 85 -6.53 1.73 -7.58
N ASN A 86 -5.60 0.82 -7.84
CA ASN A 86 -5.91 -0.57 -8.14
C ASN A 86 -6.67 -1.24 -6.97
N ILE A 87 -6.20 -1.10 -5.73
CA ILE A 87 -6.89 -1.63 -4.55
C ILE A 87 -8.28 -1.00 -4.41
N HIS A 88 -8.38 0.33 -4.58
CA HIS A 88 -9.65 1.03 -4.43
C HIS A 88 -10.69 0.48 -5.40
N LEU A 89 -10.36 0.40 -6.69
CA LEU A 89 -11.25 -0.10 -7.72
C LEU A 89 -11.68 -1.54 -7.45
N THR A 90 -10.73 -2.43 -7.11
CA THR A 90 -11.05 -3.82 -6.80
C THR A 90 -11.97 -3.93 -5.59
N VAL A 91 -11.73 -3.16 -4.53
CA VAL A 91 -12.60 -3.14 -3.34
C VAL A 91 -14.01 -2.64 -3.67
N GLN A 92 -14.15 -1.58 -4.48
CA GLN A 92 -15.48 -1.10 -4.89
C GLN A 92 -16.24 -2.15 -5.71
N VAL A 93 -15.56 -2.91 -6.57
CA VAL A 93 -16.20 -3.91 -7.42
C VAL A 93 -16.51 -5.20 -6.66
N ILE A 94 -15.63 -5.65 -5.76
CA ILE A 94 -15.76 -6.98 -5.11
C ILE A 94 -16.51 -6.90 -3.78
N LEU A 95 -16.26 -5.89 -2.95
CA LEU A 95 -16.74 -5.88 -1.56
C LEU A 95 -18.01 -5.04 -1.33
N LYS A 96 -18.36 -4.15 -2.27
CA LYS A 96 -19.60 -3.36 -2.18
C LYS A 96 -20.79 -3.99 -2.91
N ASN A 97 -20.55 -4.90 -3.84
CA ASN A 97 -21.62 -5.57 -4.60
C ASN A 97 -22.17 -6.82 -3.89
N THR A 98 -21.55 -7.26 -2.80
CA THR A 98 -22.07 -8.34 -1.95
C THR A 98 -23.08 -7.73 -0.96
N ILE A 99 -24.36 -7.83 -1.31
CA ILE A 99 -25.54 -7.52 -0.48
C ILE A 99 -26.13 -8.84 0.01
#